data_AF-B3PKR9-F1
#
_entry.id   AF-B3PKR9-F1
#
_cell.length_a   1.000
_cell.length_b   1.000
_cell.length_c   1.000
_cell.angle_alpha   90.00
_cell.angle_beta   90.00
_cell.angle_gamma   90.00
#
_symmetry.space_group_name_H-M   'P 1'
#
loop_
_entity.id
_entity.type
_entity.pdbx_description
1 polymer ?
#
loop_
_entity_poly.entity_id
_entity_poly.type
_entity_poly.pdbx_seq_one_letter_code
_entity_poly.pdbx_strand_id
1 'polypeptide(L)'
;MITEYSSTDSLLRSYLHGSRVDNPVVWYEGSSASSTNRRYLHNDHQGSIIAVSNPANSVIKANTYDTYGISTRSSAKLRQGEQDVIGESVSAKINWQENSEC
;
A
#
# COMPACT_ATOMS: atom_id res chain seq x y z
N MET A 1 -16.88 5.62 12.38
CA MET A 1 -16.48 4.60 11.39
C MET A 1 -16.85 5.15 10.02
N ILE A 2 -16.00 4.96 9.02
CA ILE A 2 -16.22 5.38 7.62
C ILE A 2 -16.20 4.14 6.72
N THR A 3 -16.94 4.17 5.61
CA THR A 3 -17.16 3.02 4.73
C THR A 3 -16.93 3.39 3.27
N GLU A 4 -16.31 2.46 2.53
CA GLU A 4 -16.03 2.58 1.11
C GLU A 4 -16.98 1.67 0.33
N TYR A 5 -17.63 2.21 -0.68
CA TYR A 5 -18.58 1.50 -1.54
C TYR A 5 -18.06 1.45 -2.99
N SER A 6 -18.42 0.37 -3.68
CA SER A 6 -18.26 0.23 -5.12
C SER A 6 -19.14 1.24 -5.87
N SER A 7 -18.87 1.44 -7.17
CA SER A 7 -19.78 2.14 -8.09
C SER A 7 -21.16 1.49 -8.22
N THR A 8 -21.31 0.26 -7.72
CA THR A 8 -22.54 -0.53 -7.69
C THR A 8 -23.11 -0.69 -6.26
N ASP A 9 -22.77 0.22 -5.34
CA ASP A 9 -23.25 0.27 -3.94
C ASP A 9 -22.93 -0.97 -3.08
N SER A 10 -21.97 -1.79 -3.50
CA SER A 10 -21.46 -2.89 -2.69
C SER A 10 -20.43 -2.38 -1.68
N LEU A 11 -20.58 -2.73 -0.40
CA LEU A 11 -19.62 -2.38 0.64
C LEU A 11 -18.28 -3.07 0.38
N LEU A 12 -17.23 -2.28 0.16
CA LEU A 12 -15.88 -2.75 -0.08
C LEU A 12 -15.08 -2.80 1.21
N ARG A 13 -15.13 -1.73 2.01
CA ARG A 13 -14.29 -1.59 3.20
C ARG A 13 -14.94 -0.74 4.27
N SER A 14 -14.51 -0.98 5.50
CA SER A 14 -14.93 -0.23 6.68
C SER A 14 -13.73 0.14 7.54
N TYR A 15 -13.57 1.42 7.87
CA TYR A 15 -12.46 1.93 8.66
C TYR A 15 -12.94 2.47 10.01
N LEU A 16 -12.35 1.95 11.08
CA LEU A 16 -12.53 2.43 12.44
C LEU A 16 -11.41 3.42 12.78
N HIS A 17 -11.80 4.61 13.20
CA HIS A 17 -10.88 5.67 13.61
C HIS A 17 -10.70 5.66 15.13
N GLY A 18 -9.50 6.01 15.57
CA GLY A 18 -9.20 6.28 16.96
C GLY A 18 -9.76 7.63 17.43
N SER A 19 -9.32 8.08 18.61
CA SER A 19 -9.77 9.34 19.21
C SER A 19 -9.21 10.60 18.53
N ARG A 20 -8.19 10.45 17.68
CA ARG A 20 -7.59 11.55 16.91
C ARG A 20 -8.22 11.63 15.52
N VAL A 21 -8.20 12.83 14.94
CA VAL A 21 -8.55 13.06 13.54
C VAL A 21 -7.58 12.29 12.63
N ASP A 22 -8.10 11.75 11.52
CA ASP A 22 -7.32 11.04 10.49
C ASP A 22 -6.44 9.88 11.01
N ASN A 23 -6.87 9.23 12.10
CA ASN A 23 -6.17 8.09 12.70
C ASN A 23 -6.96 6.79 12.50
N PRO A 24 -6.97 6.20 11.29
CA PRO A 24 -7.56 4.89 11.10
C PRO A 24 -6.71 3.83 11.82
N VAL A 25 -7.35 3.02 12.66
CA VAL A 25 -6.69 2.00 13.50
C VAL A 25 -6.98 0.60 12.98
N VAL A 26 -8.20 0.39 12.48
CA VAL A 26 -8.64 -0.91 11.97
C VAL A 26 -9.37 -0.70 10.66
N TRP A 27 -9.11 -1.56 9.69
CA TRP A 27 -9.96 -1.70 8.50
C TRP A 27 -10.44 -3.14 8.35
N TYR A 28 -11.64 -3.31 7.80
CA TYR A 28 -12.21 -4.61 7.43
C TYR A 28 -12.30 -4.69 5.92
N GLU A 29 -11.76 -5.76 5.35
CA GLU A 29 -11.86 -6.04 3.92
C GLU A 29 -13.19 -6.74 3.58
N GLY A 30 -13.83 -6.30 2.51
CA GLY A 30 -15.10 -6.82 2.04
C GLY A 30 -16.32 -6.29 2.80
N SER A 31 -17.46 -6.91 2.54
CA SER A 31 -18.78 -6.46 3.03
C SER A 31 -19.09 -6.81 4.48
N SER A 32 -18.18 -7.51 5.18
CA SER A 32 -18.42 -8.04 6.52
C SER A 32 -17.32 -7.65 7.51
N ALA A 33 -17.72 -7.09 8.65
CA ALA A 33 -16.85 -6.77 9.78
C ALA A 33 -16.48 -8.02 10.60
N SER A 34 -15.89 -9.03 9.96
CA SER A 34 -15.47 -10.28 10.59
C SER A 34 -14.04 -10.20 11.14
N SER A 35 -13.74 -11.00 12.17
CA SER A 35 -12.40 -11.12 12.74
C SER A 35 -11.36 -11.50 11.68
N THR A 36 -11.69 -12.39 10.74
CA THR A 36 -10.79 -12.86 9.68
C THR A 36 -10.44 -11.78 8.64
N ASN A 37 -11.37 -10.83 8.42
CA ASN A 37 -11.22 -9.76 7.44
C ASN A 37 -10.58 -8.50 8.02
N ARG A 38 -10.42 -8.46 9.34
CA ARG A 38 -9.79 -7.36 10.05
C ARG A 38 -8.33 -7.22 9.62
N ARG A 39 -7.84 -6.00 9.48
CA ARG A 39 -6.40 -5.70 9.60
C ARG A 39 -6.18 -4.52 10.52
N TYR A 40 -5.05 -4.55 11.19
CA TYR A 40 -4.61 -3.50 12.09
C TYR A 40 -3.63 -2.59 11.35
N LEU A 41 -3.90 -1.29 11.44
CA LEU A 41 -3.11 -0.23 10.84
C LEU A 41 -2.21 0.36 11.92
N HIS A 42 -0.90 0.36 11.66
CA HIS A 42 0.12 0.85 12.58
C HIS A 42 0.64 2.18 12.09
N ASN A 43 0.46 3.21 12.91
CA ASN A 43 0.83 4.58 12.60
C ASN A 43 2.14 4.97 13.29
N ASP A 44 2.93 5.83 12.64
CA ASP A 44 4.03 6.52 13.28
C ASP A 44 3.54 7.70 14.15
N HIS A 45 4.47 8.44 14.73
CA HIS A 45 4.17 9.61 15.57
C HIS A 45 3.52 10.77 14.79
N GLN A 46 3.66 10.80 13.47
CA GLN A 46 3.08 11.82 12.58
C GLN A 46 1.72 11.37 12.02
N GLY A 47 1.31 10.13 12.25
CA GLY A 47 0.06 9.55 11.74
C GLY A 47 0.17 8.82 10.41
N SER A 48 1.39 8.60 9.89
CA SER A 48 1.62 7.84 8.67
C SER A 48 1.53 6.33 8.91
N ILE A 49 0.87 5.61 8.01
CA ILE A 49 0.66 4.16 8.11
C ILE A 49 1.93 3.41 7.68
N ILE A 50 2.73 2.96 8.65
CA ILE A 50 4.01 2.29 8.40
C ILE A 50 3.90 0.77 8.29
N ALA A 51 2.84 0.16 8.85
CA ALA A 51 2.63 -1.27 8.72
C ALA A 51 1.14 -1.66 8.77
N VAL A 52 0.83 -2.81 8.18
CA VAL A 52 -0.48 -3.45 8.25
C VAL A 52 -0.29 -4.90 8.67
N SER A 53 -1.00 -5.33 9.70
CA SER A 53 -0.96 -6.70 10.21
C SER A 53 -2.31 -7.39 10.14
N ASN A 54 -2.30 -8.70 9.95
CA ASN A 54 -3.49 -9.53 9.91
C ASN A 54 -3.91 -10.00 11.32
N PRO A 55 -5.09 -10.65 11.46
CA PRO A 55 -5.58 -11.14 12.74
C PRO A 55 -4.71 -12.22 13.37
N ALA A 56 -3.85 -12.88 12.57
CA ALA A 56 -2.86 -13.86 13.02
C ALA A 56 -1.51 -13.20 13.38
N ASN A 57 -1.51 -11.90 13.69
CA ASN A 57 -0.35 -11.11 14.11
C ASN A 57 0.82 -11.06 13.10
N SER A 58 0.59 -11.43 11.85
CA SER A 58 1.60 -11.35 10.79
C SER A 58 1.51 -10.03 10.04
N VAL A 59 2.66 -9.41 9.77
CA VAL A 59 2.76 -8.18 8.98
C VAL A 59 2.59 -8.53 7.51
N ILE A 60 1.54 -8.00 6.88
CA ILE A 60 1.22 -8.23 5.46
C ILE A 60 1.65 -7.06 4.56
N LYS A 61 1.86 -5.88 5.14
CA LYS A 61 2.38 -4.71 4.43
C LYS A 61 3.26 -3.88 5.36
N ALA A 62 4.37 -3.38 4.82
CA ALA A 62 5.29 -2.49 5.49
C ALA A 62 5.63 -1.36 4.51
N ASN A 63 5.38 -0.13 4.93
CA ASN A 63 5.62 1.06 4.13
C ASN A 63 6.79 1.82 4.75
N THR A 64 7.67 2.32 3.90
CA THR A 64 8.78 3.19 4.28
C THR A 64 8.62 4.49 3.51
N TYR A 65 8.68 5.60 4.23
CA TYR A 65 8.48 6.94 3.69
C TYR A 65 9.78 7.73 3.81
N ASP A 66 10.05 8.56 2.81
CA ASP A 66 11.11 9.58 2.91
C ASP A 66 10.62 10.81 3.71
N THR A 67 11.48 11.82 3.83
CA THR A 67 11.18 13.09 4.52
C THR A 67 9.97 13.83 3.94
N TYR A 68 9.60 13.55 2.69
CA TYR A 68 8.47 14.17 2.00
C TYR A 68 7.22 13.28 2.01
N GLY A 69 7.24 12.15 2.73
CA GLY A 69 6.09 11.24 2.83
C GLY A 69 5.88 10.37 1.59
N ILE A 70 6.90 10.21 0.74
CA ILE A 70 6.81 9.37 -0.46
C ILE A 70 7.19 7.93 -0.11
N SER A 71 6.28 6.99 -0.36
CA SER A 71 6.53 5.56 -0.11
C SER A 71 7.41 4.96 -1.20
N THR A 72 8.57 4.40 -0.83
CA THR A 72 9.48 3.74 -1.79
C THR A 72 8.85 2.50 -2.46
N ARG A 73 7.83 1.90 -1.84
CA ARG A 73 7.15 0.68 -2.32
C ARG A 73 5.91 0.96 -3.19
N SER A 74 5.45 2.21 -3.24
CA SER A 74 4.22 2.60 -3.98
C SER A 74 4.45 3.73 -4.98
N SER A 75 5.67 4.25 -5.06
CA SER A 75 6.00 5.43 -5.87
C SER A 75 6.96 5.06 -6.99
N ALA A 76 6.60 4.08 -7.82
CA ALA A 76 7.19 3.92 -9.14
C ALA A 76 6.49 4.89 -10.12
N LYS A 77 6.54 6.19 -9.82
CA LYS A 77 6.36 7.23 -10.83
C LYS A 77 7.67 8.01 -10.88
N LEU A 78 8.59 7.47 -11.67
CA LEU A 78 9.79 8.16 -12.10
C LEU A 78 9.35 9.53 -12.64
N ARG A 79 9.86 10.61 -12.04
CA ARG A 79 9.82 11.93 -12.66
C ARG A 79 10.68 11.82 -13.92
N GLN A 80 10.03 11.86 -15.07
CA GLN A 80 10.71 11.94 -16.35
C GLN A 80 11.32 13.34 -16.46
N GLY A 81 12.61 13.45 -16.16
CA GLY A 81 13.36 14.69 -16.23
C GLY A 81 14.52 14.66 -15.24
N GLU A 82 15.72 14.48 -15.79
CA GLU A 82 17.04 14.50 -15.14
C GLU A 82 17.51 13.16 -14.53
N GLN A 83 18.37 12.47 -15.29
CA GLN A 83 19.12 11.31 -14.83
C GLN A 83 20.36 11.82 -14.08
N ASP A 84 20.51 11.46 -12.82
CA ASP A 84 21.83 11.36 -12.18
C ASP A 84 22.01 9.92 -11.67
N VAL A 85 23.16 9.35 -12.01
CA VAL A 85 23.49 7.92 -12.01
C VAL A 85 24.09 7.56 -10.66
N ILE A 86 23.57 6.53 -9.96
CA ILE A 86 24.39 5.62 -9.13
C ILE A 86 23.63 4.34 -8.75
N GLY A 87 24.15 3.17 -9.17
CA GLY A 87 24.00 1.91 -8.41
C GLY A 87 23.17 0.79 -9.03
N GLU A 88 23.79 0.02 -9.93
CA GLU A 88 23.34 -1.28 -10.45
C GLU A 88 23.07 -2.31 -9.33
N SER A 89 21.97 -3.07 -9.36
CA SER A 89 21.91 -4.35 -10.05
C SER A 89 20.46 -4.72 -10.40
N VAL A 90 20.00 -4.37 -11.60
CA VAL A 90 18.77 -4.96 -12.15
C VAL A 90 19.17 -6.24 -12.89
N SER A 91 19.31 -7.34 -12.14
CA SER A 91 19.41 -8.67 -12.73
C SER A 91 18.03 -9.13 -13.21
N ALA A 92 17.60 -8.59 -14.34
CA ALA A 92 16.54 -9.15 -15.15
C ALA A 92 16.89 -8.84 -16.61
N LYS A 93 17.75 -9.68 -17.19
CA LYS A 93 17.91 -9.75 -18.65
C LYS A 93 16.57 -10.21 -19.22
N ILE A 94 15.74 -9.26 -19.65
CA ILE A 94 14.59 -9.55 -20.48
C ILE A 94 15.15 -9.92 -21.86
N ASN A 95 15.08 -11.21 -22.17
CA ASN A 95 15.52 -11.78 -23.44
C ASN A 95 14.50 -11.39 -24.51
N TRP A 96 14.86 -10.47 -25.41
CA TRP A 96 14.04 -10.15 -26.58
C TRP A 96 14.30 -11.22 -27.65
N GLN A 97 13.34 -12.11 -27.88
CA GLN A 97 13.29 -12.89 -29.12
C GLN A 97 12.67 -12.00 -30.20
N GLU A 98 13.50 -11.48 -31.09
CA GLU A 98 13.05 -10.89 -32.35
C GLU A 98 12.60 -12.05 -33.25
N ASN A 99 11.29 -12.15 -33.45
CA ASN A 99 10.74 -12.94 -34.54
C ASN A 99 11.07 -12.21 -35.85
N SER A 100 12.09 -12.69 -36.55
CA SER A 100 12.34 -12.32 -37.94
C SER A 100 11.29 -12.98 -38.82
N GLU A 101 10.47 -12.17 -39.49
CA GLU A 101 9.62 -12.62 -40.58
C GLU A 101 10.44 -13.22 -41.73
N CYS A 102 9.89 -14.25 -42.35
CA CYS A 102 9.98 -14.53 -43.78
C CYS A 102 8.59 -14.98 -44.23
#